data_AF-A0AAJ1PXF5-F1
#
_entry.id   AF-A0AAJ1PXF5-F1
#
_cell.length_a   1.000
_cell.length_b   1.000
_cell.length_c   1.000
_cell.angle_alpha   90.00
_cell.angle_beta   90.00
_cell.angle_gamma   90.00
#
_symmetry.space_group_name_H-M   'P 1'
#
loop_
_entity.id
_entity.type
_entity.pdbx_description
1 polymer ?
#
loop_
_entity_poly.entity_id
_entity_poly.type
_entity_poly.pdbx_seq_one_letter_code
_entity_poly.pdbx_strand_id
1 'polypeptide(L)'
;MNIIEWFTEVTEGRSITRIAKDSGLFQSTVSRQLNSKSLTPETVVAIARAYKQDVIDALIILGLINDDDIRFRHAKSSLEEATDAEIALEVWKRMGDVDAIPAGSNDFQLLNLPLQVPGYGEDAGDLTDSEKSLPYAALDTGISPEAETAELEARKTRRD
;
A
#
# COMPACT_ATOMS: atom_id res chain seq x y z
N MET A 1 -18.27 -21.86 6.54
CA MET A 1 -19.19 -21.10 7.39
C MET A 1 -20.31 -20.54 6.52
N ASN A 2 -21.57 -20.59 6.96
CA ASN A 2 -22.70 -19.93 6.29
C ASN A 2 -23.07 -18.60 6.96
N ILE A 3 -23.97 -17.83 6.33
CA ILE A 3 -24.30 -16.48 6.81
C ILE A 3 -24.98 -16.43 8.19
N ILE A 4 -25.72 -17.47 8.59
CA ILE A 4 -26.38 -17.52 9.90
C ILE A 4 -25.39 -17.89 11.00
N GLU A 5 -24.46 -18.79 10.70
CA GLU A 5 -23.31 -19.09 11.56
C GLU A 5 -22.47 -17.83 11.78
N TRP A 6 -22.08 -17.15 10.70
CA TRP A 6 -21.36 -15.87 10.73
C TRP A 6 -22.09 -14.84 11.60
N PHE A 7 -23.40 -14.67 11.41
CA PHE A 7 -24.19 -13.76 12.23
C PHE A 7 -24.09 -14.08 13.73
N THR A 8 -24.20 -15.36 14.08
CA THR A 8 -24.18 -15.81 15.48
C THR A 8 -22.81 -15.60 16.11
N GLU A 9 -21.74 -15.86 15.36
CA GLU A 9 -20.36 -15.64 15.78
C GLU A 9 -20.06 -14.15 16.00
N VAL A 10 -20.32 -13.33 14.99
CA VAL A 10 -20.05 -11.87 15.02
C VAL A 10 -20.83 -11.16 16.12
N THR A 11 -22.04 -11.62 16.40
CA THR A 11 -22.91 -10.99 17.40
C THR A 11 -22.74 -11.58 18.79
N GLU A 12 -21.89 -12.59 18.97
CA GLU A 12 -21.60 -13.24 20.25
C GLU A 12 -22.87 -13.66 21.02
N GLY A 13 -23.93 -14.05 20.29
CA GLY A 13 -25.21 -14.42 20.89
C GLY A 13 -25.99 -13.27 21.55
N ARG A 14 -25.67 -12.00 21.26
CA ARG A 14 -26.42 -10.84 21.74
C ARG A 14 -27.89 -10.89 21.32
N SER A 15 -28.76 -10.23 22.08
CA SER A 15 -30.19 -10.17 21.74
C SER A 15 -30.43 -9.46 20.39
N ILE A 16 -31.43 -9.92 19.64
CA ILE A 16 -31.82 -9.32 18.34
C ILE A 16 -32.12 -7.83 18.48
N THR A 17 -32.79 -7.41 19.57
CA THR A 17 -33.07 -6.00 19.85
C THR A 17 -31.78 -5.18 19.97
N ARG A 18 -30.77 -5.72 20.65
CA ARG A 18 -29.48 -5.04 20.80
C ARG A 18 -28.74 -4.96 19.47
N ILE A 19 -28.68 -6.06 18.73
CA ILE A 19 -28.05 -6.12 17.39
C ILE A 19 -28.69 -5.13 16.44
N ALA A 20 -30.03 -5.09 16.40
CA ALA A 20 -30.79 -4.17 15.57
C ALA A 20 -30.49 -2.71 15.93
N LYS A 21 -30.49 -2.38 17.23
CA LYS A 21 -30.15 -1.03 17.70
C LYS A 21 -28.73 -0.62 17.32
N ASP A 22 -27.74 -1.48 17.58
CA ASP A 22 -26.33 -1.18 17.29
C ASP A 22 -26.08 -1.04 15.78
N SER A 23 -26.82 -1.79 14.95
CA SER A 23 -26.67 -1.80 13.50
C SER A 23 -27.59 -0.81 12.78
N GLY A 24 -28.41 -0.04 13.50
CA GLY A 24 -29.38 0.89 12.90
C GLY A 24 -30.49 0.20 12.09
N LEU A 25 -30.83 -1.04 12.43
CA LEU A 25 -31.84 -1.86 11.75
C LEU A 25 -33.14 -1.93 12.55
N PHE A 26 -34.24 -2.25 11.88
CA PHE A 26 -35.49 -2.61 12.55
C PHE A 26 -35.42 -4.04 13.08
N GLN A 27 -35.79 -4.23 14.36
CA GLN A 27 -35.79 -5.56 15.00
C GLN A 27 -36.66 -6.57 14.23
N SER A 28 -37.83 -6.15 13.74
CA SER A 28 -38.74 -6.99 12.95
C SER A 28 -38.08 -7.52 11.67
N THR A 29 -37.27 -6.69 11.01
CA THR A 29 -36.52 -7.08 9.81
C THR A 29 -35.50 -8.16 10.13
N VAL A 30 -34.66 -7.93 11.16
CA VAL A 30 -33.63 -8.90 11.56
C VAL A 30 -34.27 -10.22 11.98
N SER A 31 -35.32 -10.17 12.80
CA SER A 31 -36.02 -11.38 13.25
C SER A 31 -36.63 -12.15 12.08
N ARG A 32 -37.27 -11.46 11.12
CA ARG A 32 -37.85 -12.10 9.93
C ARG A 32 -36.78 -12.79 9.08
N GLN A 33 -35.64 -12.12 8.87
CA GLN A 33 -34.52 -12.64 8.08
C GLN A 33 -33.85 -13.87 8.74
N LEU A 34 -33.66 -13.83 10.06
CA LEU A 34 -33.15 -15.00 10.80
C LEU A 34 -34.11 -16.19 10.72
N ASN A 35 -35.43 -15.95 10.83
CA ASN A 35 -36.44 -17.00 10.70
C ASN A 35 -36.46 -17.61 9.29
N SER A 36 -36.21 -16.81 8.24
CA SER A 36 -36.07 -17.32 6.87
C SER A 36 -34.69 -17.90 6.58
N LYS A 37 -33.77 -17.92 7.56
CA LYS A 37 -32.37 -18.36 7.42
C LYS A 37 -31.64 -17.64 6.28
N SER A 38 -31.98 -16.38 6.03
CA SER A 38 -31.40 -15.57 4.97
C SER A 38 -31.27 -14.12 5.41
N LEU A 39 -30.06 -13.56 5.30
CA LEU A 39 -29.81 -12.14 5.53
C LEU A 39 -29.67 -11.42 4.20
N THR A 40 -30.20 -10.20 4.10
CA THR A 40 -29.99 -9.37 2.91
C THR A 40 -28.63 -8.68 2.98
N PRO A 41 -28.00 -8.33 1.84
CA PRO A 41 -26.71 -7.64 1.84
C PRO A 41 -26.70 -6.37 2.71
N GLU A 42 -27.78 -5.59 2.72
CA GLU A 42 -27.88 -4.38 3.52
C GLU A 42 -27.79 -4.68 5.02
N THR A 43 -28.47 -5.74 5.47
CA THR A 43 -28.41 -6.20 6.86
C THR A 43 -27.00 -6.66 7.23
N VAL A 44 -26.38 -7.46 6.36
CA VAL A 44 -25.04 -8.01 6.58
C VAL A 44 -24.01 -6.88 6.68
N VAL A 45 -24.02 -5.92 5.75
CA VAL A 45 -23.11 -4.76 5.76
C VAL A 45 -23.31 -3.90 7.01
N ALA A 46 -24.57 -3.66 7.41
CA ALA A 46 -24.87 -2.87 8.60
C ALA A 46 -24.33 -3.53 9.87
N ILE A 47 -24.52 -4.85 10.03
CA ILE A 47 -24.01 -5.60 11.18
C ILE A 47 -22.49 -5.66 11.15
N ALA A 48 -21.87 -5.99 10.01
CA ALA A 48 -20.42 -6.06 9.88
C ALA A 48 -19.75 -4.75 10.33
N ARG A 49 -20.28 -3.60 9.88
CA ARG A 49 -19.78 -2.28 10.30
C ARG A 49 -19.99 -2.00 11.78
N ALA A 50 -21.17 -2.31 12.33
CA ALA A 50 -21.49 -2.07 13.74
C ALA A 50 -20.59 -2.89 14.68
N TYR A 51 -20.23 -4.11 14.27
CA TYR A 51 -19.40 -5.04 15.04
C TYR A 51 -17.93 -5.05 14.59
N LYS A 52 -17.51 -4.08 13.75
CA LYS A 52 -16.14 -3.89 13.26
C LYS A 52 -15.54 -5.13 12.59
N GLN A 53 -16.36 -5.85 11.85
CA GLN A 53 -15.95 -7.00 11.04
C GLN A 53 -15.62 -6.56 9.61
N ASP A 54 -14.87 -7.40 8.91
CA ASP A 54 -14.61 -7.21 7.48
C ASP A 54 -15.91 -7.37 6.68
N VAL A 55 -16.30 -6.30 5.99
CA VAL A 55 -17.52 -6.26 5.17
C VAL A 55 -17.36 -7.15 3.94
N ILE A 56 -16.17 -7.22 3.36
CA ILE A 56 -15.91 -8.00 2.15
C ILE A 56 -16.04 -9.48 2.49
N ASP A 57 -15.40 -9.93 3.57
CA ASP A 57 -15.49 -11.33 4.01
C ASP A 57 -16.95 -11.75 4.29
N ALA A 58 -17.73 -10.89 4.95
CA ALA A 58 -19.15 -11.12 5.17
C ALA A 58 -19.97 -11.26 3.87
N LEU A 59 -19.62 -10.50 2.83
CA LEU A 59 -20.26 -10.56 1.51
C LEU A 59 -19.81 -11.78 0.69
N ILE A 60 -18.59 -12.28 0.91
CA ILE A 60 -18.13 -13.58 0.37
C ILE A 60 -18.92 -14.72 1.00
N ILE A 61 -19.06 -14.72 2.33
CA ILE A 61 -19.87 -15.72 3.06
C ILE A 61 -21.33 -15.69 2.61
N LEU A 62 -21.86 -14.50 2.30
CA LEU A 62 -23.19 -14.33 1.72
C LEU A 62 -23.31 -14.83 0.27
N GLY A 63 -22.17 -15.02 -0.42
CA GLY A 63 -22.10 -15.51 -1.80
C GLY A 63 -22.34 -14.44 -2.87
N LEU A 64 -22.23 -13.16 -2.52
CA LEU A 64 -22.41 -12.05 -3.48
C LEU A 64 -21.11 -11.60 -4.13
N ILE A 65 -19.98 -11.89 -3.48
CA ILE A 65 -18.63 -11.57 -3.94
C ILE A 65 -17.82 -12.87 -3.85
N ASN A 66 -16.87 -13.06 -4.74
CA ASN A 66 -15.89 -14.13 -4.68
C ASN A 66 -14.44 -13.58 -4.77
N ASP A 67 -13.46 -14.46 -4.60
CA ASP A 67 -12.04 -14.09 -4.65
C ASP A 67 -11.61 -13.50 -6.00
N ASP A 68 -12.25 -13.89 -7.10
CA ASP A 68 -11.93 -13.37 -8.43
C ASP A 68 -12.44 -11.93 -8.59
N ASP A 69 -13.58 -11.57 -7.98
CA ASP A 69 -14.08 -10.20 -7.93
C ASP A 69 -13.08 -9.27 -7.21
N ILE A 70 -12.46 -9.79 -6.14
CA ILE A 70 -11.44 -9.08 -5.35
C ILE A 70 -10.15 -8.93 -6.16
N ARG A 71 -9.66 -10.02 -6.76
CA ARG A 71 -8.45 -10.00 -7.61
C ARG A 71 -8.57 -9.03 -8.78
N PHE A 72 -9.74 -8.99 -9.43
CA PHE A 72 -9.99 -8.05 -10.52
C PHE A 72 -9.88 -6.58 -10.09
N ARG A 73 -10.28 -6.25 -8.85
CA ARG A 73 -10.13 -4.92 -8.27
C ARG A 73 -8.66 -4.59 -7.98
N HIS A 74 -7.94 -5.50 -7.29
CA HIS A 74 -6.54 -5.25 -6.91
C HIS A 74 -5.60 -5.10 -8.10
N ALA A 75 -5.84 -5.82 -9.20
CA ALA A 75 -5.02 -5.72 -10.41
C ALA A 75 -5.03 -4.30 -11.05
N LYS A 76 -6.03 -3.47 -10.77
CA LYS A 76 -6.14 -2.11 -11.33
C LYS A 76 -5.77 -1.00 -10.36
N SER A 77 -6.06 -1.15 -9.07
CA SER A 77 -5.89 -0.07 -8.09
C SER A 77 -4.51 -0.04 -7.43
N SER A 78 -3.87 -1.21 -7.29
CA SER A 78 -2.70 -1.34 -6.41
C SER A 78 -1.43 -0.67 -6.95
N LEU A 79 -1.29 -0.46 -8.25
CA LEU A 79 -0.05 0.11 -8.81
C LEU A 79 -0.07 1.64 -8.84
N GLU A 80 -1.24 2.24 -9.07
CA GLU A 80 -1.37 3.71 -9.11
C GLU A 80 -1.28 4.35 -7.72
N GLU A 81 -1.70 3.64 -6.68
CA GLU A 81 -1.69 4.12 -5.28
C GLU A 81 -0.47 3.65 -4.48
N ALA A 82 0.33 2.70 -5.01
CA ALA A 82 1.52 2.21 -4.33
C ALA A 82 2.63 3.26 -4.30
N THR A 83 3.35 3.29 -3.18
CA THR A 83 4.56 4.11 -3.06
C THR A 83 5.71 3.52 -3.88
N ASP A 84 6.66 4.35 -4.29
CA ASP A 84 7.86 3.90 -5.01
C ASP A 84 8.61 2.77 -4.28
N ALA A 85 8.62 2.80 -2.93
CA ALA A 85 9.24 1.77 -2.11
C ALA A 85 8.49 0.43 -2.17
N GLU A 86 7.14 0.46 -2.15
CA GLU A 86 6.31 -0.73 -2.31
C GLU A 86 6.43 -1.31 -3.72
N ILE A 87 6.50 -0.45 -4.74
CA ILE A 87 6.73 -0.86 -6.13
C ILE A 87 8.11 -1.50 -6.26
N ALA A 88 9.18 -0.85 -5.77
CA ALA A 88 10.53 -1.39 -5.83
C ALA A 88 10.66 -2.74 -5.08
N LEU A 89 10.01 -2.87 -3.92
CA LEU A 89 9.97 -4.11 -3.16
C LEU A 89 9.24 -5.22 -3.92
N GLU A 90 8.09 -4.92 -4.51
CA GLU A 90 7.31 -5.88 -5.30
C GLU A 90 8.07 -6.34 -6.55
N VAL A 91 8.72 -5.40 -7.25
CA VAL A 91 9.60 -5.71 -8.39
C VAL A 91 10.77 -6.58 -7.95
N TRP A 92 11.44 -6.25 -6.84
CA TRP A 92 12.55 -7.05 -6.31
C TRP A 92 12.11 -8.46 -5.90
N LYS A 93 10.95 -8.61 -5.24
CA LYS A 93 10.37 -9.94 -4.94
C LYS A 93 10.11 -10.74 -6.19
N ARG A 94 9.49 -10.14 -7.21
CA ARG A 94 9.24 -10.80 -8.50
C ARG A 94 10.50 -11.15 -9.25
N MET A 95 11.57 -10.36 -9.10
CA MET A 95 12.90 -10.65 -9.64
C MET A 95 13.67 -11.71 -8.83
N GLY A 96 13.44 -11.80 -7.52
CA GLY A 96 14.03 -12.81 -6.66
C GLY A 96 13.34 -14.18 -6.76
N ASP A 97 12.05 -14.20 -7.11
CA ASP A 97 11.28 -15.41 -7.42
C ASP A 97 11.53 -15.94 -8.86
N VAL A 98 12.54 -15.38 -9.54
CA VAL A 98 12.97 -15.74 -10.90
C VAL A 98 13.75 -17.06 -10.96
N ASP A 99 13.65 -17.90 -9.93
CA ASP A 99 14.05 -19.30 -10.05
C ASP A 99 13.14 -20.09 -11.01
N ALA A 100 12.01 -19.50 -11.44
CA ALA A 100 11.08 -20.05 -12.45
C ALA A 100 11.32 -19.57 -13.89
N ILE A 101 12.41 -18.86 -14.20
CA ILE A 101 12.84 -18.71 -15.59
C ILE A 101 13.56 -20.01 -15.99
N PRO A 102 13.08 -20.76 -16.99
CA PRO A 102 13.80 -21.94 -17.46
C PRO A 102 15.20 -21.50 -17.85
N ALA A 103 16.20 -22.12 -17.21
CA ALA A 103 17.61 -21.85 -17.45
C ALA A 103 17.89 -21.93 -18.96
N GLY A 104 18.00 -20.76 -19.61
CA GLY A 104 18.13 -20.66 -21.06
C GLY A 104 17.30 -19.56 -21.74
N SER A 105 16.25 -19.02 -21.10
CA SER A 105 15.53 -17.87 -21.64
C SER A 105 16.23 -16.56 -21.25
N ASN A 106 16.99 -15.99 -22.19
CA ASN A 106 17.65 -14.69 -22.06
C ASN A 106 16.68 -13.51 -22.25
N ASP A 107 15.52 -13.55 -21.60
CA ASP A 107 14.49 -12.51 -21.75
C ASP A 107 14.79 -11.29 -20.85
N PHE A 108 15.89 -11.35 -20.09
CA PHE A 108 16.45 -10.23 -19.32
C PHE A 108 17.05 -9.10 -20.19
N GLN A 109 17.06 -9.23 -21.51
CA GLN A 109 17.45 -8.12 -22.40
C GLN A 109 16.54 -6.88 -22.28
N LEU A 110 15.35 -6.99 -21.67
CA LEU A 110 14.48 -5.84 -21.40
C LEU A 110 14.72 -5.14 -20.05
N LEU A 111 15.45 -5.76 -19.11
CA LEU A 111 15.83 -5.14 -17.83
C LEU A 111 17.30 -4.71 -17.78
N ASN A 112 18.08 -4.97 -18.84
CA ASN A 112 19.36 -4.31 -19.08
C ASN A 112 19.18 -2.90 -19.69
N LEU A 113 18.10 -2.20 -19.34
CA LEU A 113 18.24 -0.76 -19.28
C LEU A 113 19.17 -0.50 -18.10
N PRO A 114 20.36 0.10 -18.30
CA PRO A 114 21.03 0.70 -17.17
C PRO A 114 19.98 1.58 -16.51
N LEU A 115 19.75 1.41 -15.20
CA LEU A 115 19.26 2.54 -14.40
C LEU A 115 20.35 3.59 -14.55
N GLN A 116 20.25 4.37 -15.62
CA GLN A 116 21.06 5.54 -15.84
C GLN A 116 20.56 6.53 -14.79
N VAL A 117 21.01 6.35 -13.56
CA VAL A 117 20.95 7.41 -12.57
C VAL A 117 21.84 8.49 -13.17
N PRO A 118 21.28 9.62 -13.65
CA PRO A 118 22.10 10.61 -14.32
C PRO A 118 23.08 11.15 -13.27
N GLY A 119 24.36 10.77 -13.35
CA GLY A 119 25.45 11.44 -12.62
C GLY A 119 26.23 10.64 -11.58
N TYR A 120 26.08 9.32 -11.43
CA TYR A 120 27.00 8.54 -10.57
C TYR A 120 27.84 7.57 -11.42
N GLY A 121 28.86 8.13 -12.09
CA GLY A 121 29.91 7.35 -12.74
C GLY A 121 31.00 7.00 -11.73
N GLU A 122 31.11 5.73 -11.38
CA GLU A 122 32.34 5.16 -10.82
C GLU A 122 33.36 5.06 -11.96
N ASP A 123 34.12 6.14 -12.19
CA ASP A 123 35.34 6.05 -12.98
C ASP A 123 36.39 6.97 -12.35
N ALA A 124 37.13 6.42 -11.37
CA ALA A 124 38.33 7.03 -10.83
C ALA A 124 39.52 6.79 -11.79
N GLY A 125 39.33 7.15 -13.06
CA GLY A 125 40.28 6.99 -14.15
C GLY A 125 40.60 8.34 -14.78
N ASP A 126 41.72 8.92 -14.36
CA ASP A 126 42.51 9.99 -15.00
C ASP A 126 41.73 11.03 -15.85
N LEU A 127 41.27 12.10 -15.17
CA LEU A 127 40.65 13.26 -15.82
C LEU A 127 41.69 14.01 -16.67
N THR A 128 41.56 13.92 -17.99
CA THR A 128 42.35 14.75 -18.92
C THR A 128 41.98 16.23 -18.79
N ASP A 129 42.97 17.13 -18.97
CA ASP A 129 42.86 18.59 -18.73
C ASP A 129 41.72 19.30 -19.52
N SER A 130 41.10 18.64 -20.50
CA SER A 130 39.97 19.19 -21.27
C SER A 130 38.61 19.15 -20.57
N GLU A 131 38.46 18.46 -19.43
CA GLU A 131 37.18 18.39 -18.71
C GLU A 131 37.03 19.39 -17.56
N LYS A 132 38.09 20.17 -17.23
CA LYS A 132 38.06 21.21 -16.18
C LYS A 132 37.17 22.43 -16.50
N SER A 133 36.57 22.49 -17.69
CA SER A 133 35.83 23.66 -18.17
C SER A 133 34.34 23.42 -18.43
N LEU A 134 33.73 22.46 -17.75
CA LEU A 134 32.27 22.41 -17.65
C LEU A 134 31.84 23.22 -16.42
N PRO A 135 31.02 24.28 -16.58
CA PRO A 135 30.51 25.01 -15.43
C PRO A 135 29.59 24.06 -14.66
N TYR A 136 30.00 23.66 -13.45
CA TYR A 136 29.10 23.01 -12.51
C TYR A 136 27.93 23.97 -12.30
N ALA A 137 26.76 23.62 -12.83
CA ALA A 137 25.53 24.30 -12.47
C ALA A 137 25.34 24.05 -10.98
N ALA A 138 25.51 25.11 -10.19
CA ALA A 138 25.23 25.07 -8.77
C ALA A 138 23.80 24.52 -8.59
N LEU A 139 23.67 23.39 -7.90
CA LEU A 139 22.44 23.05 -7.21
C LEU A 139 22.17 24.21 -6.26
N ASP A 140 21.23 25.08 -6.63
CA ASP A 140 20.62 26.02 -5.70
C ASP A 140 19.84 25.19 -4.68
N THR A 141 20.56 24.71 -3.67
CA THR A 141 19.99 23.98 -2.54
C THR A 141 19.25 24.93 -1.58
N GLY A 142 19.12 26.22 -1.90
CA GLY A 142 18.55 27.22 -0.99
C GLY A 142 19.35 27.38 0.32
N ILE A 143 20.51 26.74 0.43
CA ILE A 143 21.43 26.86 1.56
C ILE A 143 22.58 27.75 1.08
N SER A 144 22.47 29.05 1.36
CA SER A 144 23.59 29.96 1.17
C SER A 144 24.74 29.58 2.12
N PRO A 145 25.96 29.32 1.63
CA PRO A 145 27.13 29.03 2.47
C PRO A 145 27.57 30.21 3.34
N GLU A 146 26.96 31.39 3.17
CA GLU A 146 27.27 32.60 3.94
C GLU A 146 26.62 32.62 5.34
N ALA A 147 25.68 31.72 5.63
CA ALA A 147 25.08 31.64 6.97
C ALA A 147 26.01 30.95 7.99
N GLU A 148 26.82 29.98 7.56
CA GLU A 148 27.65 29.19 8.48
C GLU A 148 28.96 29.89 8.86
N THR A 149 29.49 30.75 7.97
CA THR A 149 30.71 31.52 8.25
C THR A 149 30.47 32.68 9.24
N ALA A 150 29.27 33.27 9.23
CA ALA A 150 28.88 34.29 10.20
C ALA A 150 28.63 33.70 11.61
N GLU A 151 28.07 32.50 11.71
CA GLU A 151 27.84 31.82 12.99
C GLU A 151 29.13 31.30 13.63
N LEU A 152 30.11 30.85 12.83
CA LEU A 152 31.41 30.41 13.32
C LEU A 152 32.29 31.56 13.85
N GLU A 153 32.25 32.73 13.22
CA GLU A 153 32.97 33.93 13.71
C GLU A 153 32.31 34.53 14.96
N ALA A 154 30.97 34.54 15.06
CA ALA A 154 30.27 35.00 16.26
C ALA A 154 30.51 34.11 17.50
N ARG A 155 30.89 32.84 17.29
CA ARG A 155 31.16 31.86 18.35
C ARG A 155 32.61 31.91 18.85
N LYS A 156 33.56 32.45 18.07
CA LYS A 156 34.94 32.71 18.53
C LYS A 156 35.04 33.96 19.41
N THR A 157 34.30 35.03 19.13
CA THR A 157 34.38 36.29 19.88
C THR A 157 33.67 36.28 21.24
N ARG A 158 33.05 35.16 21.67
CA ARG A 158 32.52 34.98 23.05
C ARG A 158 33.39 34.08 23.93
N ARG A 159 34.57 33.69 23.45
CA ARG A 159 35.50 32.81 24.17
C ARG A 159 36.92 33.37 24.28
N ASP A 160 37.04 34.69 24.21
CA ASP A 160 38.13 35.52 24.73
C ASP A 160 37.51 36.60 25.65
#